data_AF-A0A2A4N6R3-F1
#
_entry.id   AF-A0A2A4N6R3-F1
#
_cell.length_a   1.000
_cell.length_b   1.000
_cell.length_c   1.000
_cell.angle_alpha   90.00
_cell.angle_beta   90.00
_cell.angle_gamma   90.00
#
_symmetry.space_group_name_H-M   'P 1'
#
loop_
_entity.id
_entity.type
_entity.pdbx_description
1 polymer ?
#
loop_
_entity_poly.entity_id
_entity_poly.type
_entity_poly.pdbx_seq_one_letter_code
_entity_poly.pdbx_strand_id
1 'polypeptide(L)'
;MRVLSVIYAILFYVATAILVVGVGMKIRSYARSPAPLKIPTTPAPTTVSGVYLRMFREIVFFESLFKANKWIWLFGWTFHMSMWLVLARHLRYFTQPVWDWVVFIQPYGTYAGFAMVAGLLGLWARRFLVERIRYISAPSDHLMLALMVAIGGSGLLMRFVARPDILMVKNYMLGLMRLRIEQLPSDPILLVHLGLVATLMIIFPISKLLHAPGVFFSPTRNQVDNPREKRHLAPWAAKLEK
;
A
#
# COMPACT_ATOMS: atom_id res chain seq x y z
N MET A 1 -20.60 -20.11 15.92
CA MET A 1 -20.28 -19.81 14.51
C MET A 1 -20.90 -18.49 14.00
N ARG A 2 -22.21 -18.23 14.21
CA ARG A 2 -22.83 -16.93 13.82
C ARG A 2 -22.20 -15.70 14.50
N VAL A 3 -21.94 -15.76 15.81
CA VAL A 3 -21.36 -14.62 16.56
C VAL A 3 -20.00 -14.19 16.00
N LEU A 4 -19.11 -15.15 15.72
CA LEU A 4 -17.80 -14.90 15.11
C LEU A 4 -17.92 -14.18 13.76
N SER A 5 -18.85 -14.64 12.92
CA SER A 5 -19.11 -14.05 11.60
C SER A 5 -19.58 -12.60 11.74
N VAL A 6 -20.48 -12.32 12.70
CA VAL A 6 -20.95 -10.96 12.98
C VAL A 6 -19.82 -10.06 13.49
N ILE A 7 -18.97 -10.55 14.41
CA ILE A 7 -17.84 -9.79 14.94
C ILE A 7 -16.89 -9.37 13.82
N TYR A 8 -16.49 -10.31 12.96
CA TYR A 8 -15.60 -10.00 11.85
C TYR A 8 -16.27 -9.10 10.81
N ALA A 9 -17.57 -9.23 10.57
CA ALA A 9 -18.31 -8.37 9.65
C ALA A 9 -18.27 -6.91 10.15
N ILE A 10 -18.61 -6.68 11.42
CA ILE A 10 -18.54 -5.35 12.04
C ILE A 10 -17.12 -4.81 11.99
N LEU A 11 -16.13 -5.62 12.35
CA LEU A 11 -14.72 -5.24 12.30
C LEU A 11 -14.31 -4.77 10.90
N PHE A 12 -14.65 -5.52 9.85
CA PHE A 12 -14.32 -5.14 8.47
C PHE A 12 -15.09 -3.91 7.99
N TYR A 13 -16.35 -3.72 8.36
CA TYR A 13 -17.09 -2.50 8.02
C TYR A 13 -16.47 -1.27 8.67
N VAL A 14 -16.15 -1.33 9.97
CA VAL A 14 -15.49 -0.25 10.70
C VAL A 14 -14.10 0.01 10.12
N ALA A 15 -13.29 -1.03 9.90
CA ALA A 15 -11.96 -0.92 9.33
C ALA A 15 -11.99 -0.31 7.92
N THR A 16 -12.97 -0.69 7.10
CA THR A 16 -13.17 -0.11 5.75
C THR A 16 -13.53 1.36 5.84
N ALA A 17 -14.46 1.73 6.72
CA ALA A 17 -14.83 3.14 6.92
C ALA A 17 -13.63 3.99 7.36
N ILE A 18 -12.85 3.50 8.34
CA ILE A 18 -11.63 4.19 8.81
C ILE A 18 -10.62 4.33 7.68
N LEU A 19 -10.35 3.27 6.93
CA LEU A 19 -9.41 3.30 5.81
C LEU A 19 -9.84 4.30 4.74
N VAL A 20 -11.07 4.19 4.24
CA VAL A 20 -11.57 4.98 3.12
C VAL A 20 -11.70 6.45 3.51
N VAL A 21 -12.37 6.74 4.63
CA VAL A 21 -12.55 8.13 5.10
C VAL A 21 -11.22 8.73 5.50
N GLY A 22 -10.39 8.01 6.27
CA GLY A 22 -9.09 8.50 6.73
C GLY A 22 -8.13 8.81 5.59
N VAL A 23 -8.01 7.92 4.60
CA VAL A 23 -7.20 8.16 3.40
C VAL A 23 -7.79 9.32 2.58
N GLY A 24 -9.11 9.37 2.39
CA GLY A 24 -9.78 10.47 1.69
C GLY A 24 -9.52 11.83 2.33
N MET A 25 -9.58 11.91 3.67
CA MET A 25 -9.24 13.12 4.43
C MET A 25 -7.78 13.51 4.26
N LYS A 26 -6.85 12.55 4.26
CA LYS A 26 -5.42 12.82 4.03
C LYS A 26 -5.15 13.31 2.61
N ILE A 27 -5.75 12.69 1.60
CA ILE A 27 -5.67 13.15 0.21
C ILE A 27 -6.21 14.58 0.09
N ARG A 28 -7.37 14.87 0.67
CA ARG A 28 -7.94 16.23 0.68
C ARG A 28 -7.01 17.23 1.36
N SER A 29 -6.37 16.84 2.47
CA SER A 29 -5.37 17.67 3.14
C SER A 29 -4.20 17.97 2.21
N TYR A 30 -3.60 16.94 1.59
CA TYR A 30 -2.46 17.12 0.69
C TYR A 30 -2.79 17.96 -0.55
N ALA A 31 -3.98 17.76 -1.13
CA ALA A 31 -4.44 18.54 -2.27
C ALA A 31 -4.66 20.03 -1.95
N ARG A 32 -5.00 20.35 -0.70
CA ARG A 32 -5.25 21.73 -0.24
C ARG A 32 -4.02 22.41 0.36
N SER A 33 -2.97 21.65 0.69
CA SER A 33 -1.72 22.20 1.21
C SER A 33 -1.06 23.11 0.16
N PRO A 34 -0.88 24.42 0.44
CA PRO A 34 -0.25 25.33 -0.51
C PRO A 34 1.21 24.92 -0.79
N ALA A 35 1.62 24.95 -2.06
CA ALA A 35 3.01 24.84 -2.48
C ALA A 35 3.51 26.23 -2.93
N PRO A 36 4.02 27.06 -2.02
CA PRO A 36 4.37 28.45 -2.33
C PRO A 36 5.53 28.56 -3.32
N LEU A 37 6.39 27.54 -3.39
CA LEU A 37 7.59 27.52 -4.22
C LEU A 37 7.58 26.35 -5.20
N LYS A 38 8.29 26.54 -6.31
CA LYS A 38 8.74 25.45 -7.19
C LYS A 38 10.07 24.91 -6.64
N ILE A 39 10.06 23.68 -6.16
CA ILE A 39 11.23 23.01 -5.56
C ILE A 39 11.48 21.62 -6.17
N PRO A 40 11.44 21.46 -7.50
CA PRO A 40 11.70 20.15 -8.10
C PRO A 40 13.16 19.72 -7.85
N THR A 41 13.38 18.43 -7.59
CA THR A 41 14.74 17.90 -7.44
C THR A 41 15.41 17.76 -8.82
N THR A 42 16.55 18.43 -9.01
CA THR A 42 17.29 18.42 -10.28
C THR A 42 18.05 17.10 -10.49
N PRO A 43 18.29 16.68 -11.75
CA PRO A 43 17.75 17.26 -12.98
C PRO A 43 16.23 16.98 -13.10
N ALA A 44 15.44 18.05 -13.25
CA ALA A 44 14.00 17.97 -13.27
C ALA A 44 13.45 18.21 -14.68
N PRO A 45 12.33 17.59 -15.07
CA PRO A 45 11.75 17.81 -16.39
C PRO A 45 11.24 19.23 -16.56
N THR A 46 11.55 19.84 -17.71
CA THR A 46 11.09 21.19 -18.10
C THR A 46 9.71 21.18 -18.77
N THR A 47 9.13 19.99 -19.01
CA THR A 47 7.80 19.81 -19.61
C THR A 47 6.87 19.02 -18.68
N VAL A 48 5.57 19.24 -18.84
CA VAL A 48 4.53 18.50 -18.11
C VAL A 48 4.56 17.00 -18.42
N SER A 49 4.73 16.63 -19.70
CA SER A 49 4.88 15.23 -20.12
C SER A 49 6.11 14.57 -19.49
N GLY A 50 7.22 15.29 -19.37
CA GLY A 50 8.41 14.83 -18.68
C GLY A 50 8.19 14.57 -17.19
N VAL A 51 7.37 15.39 -16.52
CA VAL A 51 6.98 15.14 -15.12
C VAL A 51 6.15 13.87 -14.98
N TYR A 52 5.17 13.64 -15.86
CA TYR A 52 4.40 12.40 -15.86
C TYR A 52 5.30 11.18 -16.07
N LEU A 53 6.24 11.24 -17.01
CA LEU A 53 7.20 10.16 -17.26
C LEU A 53 8.09 9.92 -16.04
N ARG A 54 8.60 10.98 -15.40
CA ARG A 54 9.36 10.86 -14.13
C ARG A 54 8.53 10.15 -13.07
N MET A 55 7.30 10.61 -12.83
CA MET A 55 6.41 10.02 -11.82
C MET A 55 6.13 8.55 -12.12
N PHE A 56 5.86 8.20 -13.38
CA PHE A 56 5.65 6.82 -13.79
C PHE A 56 6.87 5.94 -13.46
N ARG A 57 8.07 6.35 -13.88
CA ARG A 57 9.30 5.57 -13.62
C ARG A 57 9.57 5.44 -12.13
N GLU A 58 9.20 6.45 -11.36
CA GLU A 58 9.43 6.48 -9.94
C GLU A 58 8.42 5.67 -9.12
N ILE A 59 7.21 5.48 -9.62
CA ILE A 59 6.19 4.62 -8.99
C ILE A 59 6.37 3.16 -9.40
N VAL A 60 6.70 2.91 -10.67
CA VAL A 60 6.77 1.54 -11.22
C VAL A 60 8.15 0.93 -10.99
N PHE A 61 9.22 1.68 -11.24
CA PHE A 61 10.58 1.16 -11.20
C PHE A 61 11.40 1.67 -10.02
N PHE A 62 10.89 2.61 -9.22
CA PHE A 62 11.64 3.25 -8.13
C PHE A 62 13.01 3.77 -8.62
N GLU A 63 13.02 4.43 -9.79
CA GLU A 63 14.24 4.79 -10.54
C GLU A 63 15.28 5.51 -9.67
N SER A 64 14.87 6.46 -8.84
CA SER A 64 15.79 7.21 -7.99
C SER A 64 16.42 6.32 -6.92
N LEU A 65 15.63 5.39 -6.35
CA LEU A 65 16.12 4.41 -5.39
C LEU A 65 17.06 3.40 -6.03
N PHE A 66 16.79 2.98 -7.27
CA PHE A 66 17.67 2.10 -8.04
C PHE A 66 19.06 2.73 -8.22
N LYS A 67 19.10 4.02 -8.58
CA LYS A 67 20.34 4.78 -8.74
C LYS A 67 21.06 5.00 -7.41
N ALA A 68 20.32 5.22 -6.32
CA ALA A 68 20.90 5.53 -5.01
C ALA A 68 21.41 4.29 -4.25
N ASN A 69 20.65 3.20 -4.23
CA ASN A 69 21.01 2.00 -3.48
C ASN A 69 20.32 0.74 -4.03
N LYS A 70 21.09 -0.08 -4.74
CA LYS A 70 20.61 -1.32 -5.38
C LYS A 70 20.03 -2.35 -4.41
N TRP A 71 20.53 -2.42 -3.17
CA TRP A 71 20.04 -3.38 -2.17
C TRP A 71 18.67 -2.98 -1.63
N ILE A 72 18.50 -1.71 -1.25
CA ILE A 72 17.20 -1.21 -0.79
C ILE A 72 16.20 -1.26 -1.94
N TRP A 73 16.64 -0.93 -3.15
CA TRP A 73 15.81 -1.09 -4.34
C TRP A 73 15.38 -2.53 -4.55
N LEU A 74 16.28 -3.51 -4.50
CA LEU A 74 15.97 -4.92 -4.73
C LEU A 74 14.88 -5.41 -3.76
N PHE A 75 15.08 -5.23 -2.46
CA PHE A 75 14.10 -5.69 -1.47
C PHE A 75 12.82 -4.85 -1.48
N GLY A 76 12.93 -3.53 -1.67
CA GLY A 76 11.81 -2.60 -1.77
C GLY A 76 10.91 -2.88 -2.97
N TRP A 77 11.49 -3.00 -4.16
CA TRP A 77 10.79 -3.28 -5.40
C TRP A 77 10.18 -4.67 -5.39
N THR A 78 10.94 -5.69 -4.96
CA THR A 78 10.44 -7.06 -4.83
C THR A 78 9.22 -7.12 -3.91
N PHE A 79 9.29 -6.45 -2.73
CA PHE A 79 8.16 -6.37 -1.83
C PHE A 79 6.94 -5.72 -2.49
N HIS A 80 7.08 -4.53 -3.08
CA HIS A 80 5.93 -3.79 -3.63
C HIS A 80 5.30 -4.50 -4.82
N MET A 81 6.09 -5.01 -5.77
CA MET A 81 5.54 -5.71 -6.94
C MET A 81 4.87 -7.02 -6.54
N SER A 82 5.46 -7.75 -5.59
CA SER A 82 4.84 -8.95 -5.06
C SER A 82 3.54 -8.64 -4.31
N MET A 83 3.53 -7.58 -3.51
CA MET A 83 2.32 -7.10 -2.82
C MET A 83 1.22 -6.74 -3.83
N TRP A 84 1.52 -6.00 -4.90
CA TRP A 84 0.54 -5.68 -5.93
C TRP A 84 -0.04 -6.93 -6.59
N LEU A 85 0.80 -7.90 -6.93
CA LEU A 85 0.37 -9.15 -7.52
C LEU A 85 -0.47 -10.01 -6.55
N VAL A 86 -0.09 -10.02 -5.26
CA VAL A 86 -0.87 -10.65 -4.20
C VAL A 86 -2.24 -9.97 -4.06
N LEU A 87 -2.30 -8.64 -4.00
CA LEU A 87 -3.57 -7.89 -3.92
C LEU A 87 -4.44 -8.15 -5.16
N ALA A 88 -3.86 -8.16 -6.35
CA ALA A 88 -4.57 -8.48 -7.59
C ALA A 88 -5.16 -9.89 -7.55
N ARG A 89 -4.41 -10.89 -7.04
CA ARG A 89 -4.93 -12.25 -6.83
C ARG A 89 -6.10 -12.28 -5.84
N HIS A 90 -6.10 -11.42 -4.80
CA HIS A 90 -7.17 -11.37 -3.80
C HIS A 90 -8.52 -10.93 -4.39
N LEU A 91 -8.55 -10.26 -5.54
CA LEU A 91 -9.79 -9.88 -6.22
C LEU A 91 -10.70 -11.08 -6.55
N ARG A 92 -10.17 -12.31 -6.58
CA ARG A 92 -10.97 -13.54 -6.74
C ARG A 92 -12.07 -13.70 -5.69
N TYR A 93 -11.87 -13.12 -4.50
CA TYR A 93 -12.81 -13.20 -3.37
C TYR A 93 -13.90 -12.13 -3.43
N PHE A 94 -13.75 -11.12 -4.29
CA PHE A 94 -14.64 -9.97 -4.40
C PHE A 94 -15.38 -9.92 -5.75
N THR A 95 -15.20 -10.92 -6.62
CA THR A 95 -15.78 -10.98 -7.97
C THR A 95 -16.42 -12.33 -8.24
N GLN A 96 -17.61 -12.34 -8.86
CA GLN A 96 -18.31 -13.55 -9.30
C GLN A 96 -19.12 -13.25 -10.58
N PRO A 97 -18.78 -13.85 -11.76
CA PRO A 97 -17.63 -14.73 -11.99
C PRO A 97 -16.29 -14.03 -11.72
N VAL A 98 -15.22 -14.81 -11.49
CA VAL A 98 -13.87 -14.23 -11.35
C VAL A 98 -13.43 -13.72 -12.71
N TRP A 99 -12.92 -12.50 -12.79
CA TRP A 99 -12.43 -11.92 -14.04
C TRP A 99 -11.29 -12.74 -14.64
N ASP A 100 -11.26 -12.89 -15.97
CA ASP A 100 -10.32 -13.77 -16.68
C ASP A 100 -8.85 -13.43 -16.39
N TRP A 101 -8.51 -12.14 -16.35
CA TRP A 101 -7.15 -11.71 -16.01
C TRP A 101 -6.78 -12.04 -14.56
N VAL A 102 -7.75 -12.06 -13.62
CA VAL A 102 -7.53 -12.47 -12.22
C VAL A 102 -7.29 -13.98 -12.14
N VAL A 103 -7.96 -14.77 -12.99
CA VAL A 103 -7.72 -16.22 -13.13
C VAL A 103 -6.30 -16.46 -13.66
N PHE A 104 -5.92 -15.77 -14.73
CA PHE A 104 -4.58 -15.88 -15.33
C PHE A 104 -3.45 -15.61 -14.33
N ILE A 105 -3.60 -14.61 -13.44
CA ILE A 105 -2.54 -14.26 -12.49
C ILE A 105 -2.45 -15.14 -11.23
N GLN A 106 -3.42 -16.04 -10.99
CA GLN A 106 -3.47 -16.87 -9.77
C GLN A 106 -2.18 -17.63 -9.44
N PRO A 107 -1.51 -18.34 -10.38
CA PRO A 107 -0.28 -19.05 -10.09
C PRO A 107 0.84 -18.10 -9.68
N TYR A 108 1.03 -17.00 -10.43
CA TYR A 108 2.07 -16.01 -10.14
C TYR A 108 1.84 -15.34 -8.78
N GLY A 109 0.60 -14.94 -8.47
CA GLY A 109 0.24 -14.35 -7.18
C GLY A 109 0.38 -15.31 -5.99
N THR A 110 0.38 -16.62 -6.22
CA THR A 110 0.64 -17.61 -5.18
C THR A 110 2.10 -17.59 -4.75
N TYR A 111 3.03 -17.63 -5.71
CA TYR A 111 4.46 -17.60 -5.42
C TYR A 111 4.99 -16.21 -5.05
N ALA A 112 4.31 -15.14 -5.52
CA ALA A 112 4.58 -13.77 -5.11
C ALA A 112 4.49 -13.59 -3.58
N GLY A 113 3.69 -14.39 -2.87
CA GLY A 113 3.67 -14.36 -1.40
C GLY A 113 5.05 -14.60 -0.76
N PHE A 114 5.84 -15.52 -1.32
CA PHE A 114 7.21 -15.78 -0.82
C PHE A 114 8.13 -14.60 -1.10
N ALA A 115 8.08 -14.04 -2.31
CA ALA A 115 8.87 -12.88 -2.69
C ALA A 115 8.50 -11.65 -1.84
N MET A 116 7.21 -11.46 -1.52
CA MET A 116 6.73 -10.41 -0.63
C MET A 116 7.34 -10.52 0.77
N VAL A 117 7.26 -11.72 1.38
CA VAL A 117 7.82 -11.97 2.72
C VAL A 117 9.34 -11.84 2.71
N ALA A 118 10.03 -12.37 1.70
CA ALA A 118 11.48 -12.25 1.56
C ALA A 118 11.92 -10.78 1.43
N GLY A 119 11.23 -9.99 0.61
CA GLY A 119 11.48 -8.54 0.48
C GLY A 119 11.31 -7.80 1.80
N LEU A 120 10.23 -8.08 2.53
CA LEU A 120 9.98 -7.51 3.86
C LEU A 120 11.06 -7.90 4.87
N LEU A 121 11.43 -9.18 4.94
CA LEU A 121 12.47 -9.66 5.85
C LEU A 121 13.83 -9.04 5.52
N GLY A 122 14.18 -8.88 4.24
CA GLY A 122 15.41 -8.17 3.85
C GLY A 122 15.42 -6.70 4.29
N LEU A 123 14.30 -5.98 4.10
CA LEU A 123 14.16 -4.61 4.58
C LEU A 123 14.18 -4.52 6.11
N TRP A 124 13.62 -5.50 6.80
CA TRP A 124 13.58 -5.52 8.26
C TRP A 124 14.96 -5.85 8.84
N ALA A 125 15.67 -6.83 8.28
CA ALA A 125 17.04 -7.18 8.63
C ALA A 125 17.96 -5.95 8.51
N ARG A 126 17.84 -5.16 7.43
CA ARG A 126 18.58 -3.90 7.25
C ARG A 126 18.42 -2.94 8.44
N ARG A 127 17.26 -2.91 9.10
CA ARG A 127 17.03 -2.02 10.27
C ARG A 127 17.78 -2.46 11.52
N PHE A 128 18.23 -3.70 11.58
CA PHE A 128 19.07 -4.20 12.68
C PHE A 128 20.55 -4.19 12.31
N LEU A 129 20.86 -4.62 11.08
CA LEU A 129 22.24 -4.88 10.63
C LEU A 129 23.00 -3.61 10.22
N VAL A 130 22.32 -2.55 9.77
CA VAL A 130 22.98 -1.32 9.33
C VAL A 130 22.87 -0.26 10.42
N GLU A 131 23.98 0.09 11.04
CA GLU A 131 24.06 0.99 12.20
C GLU A 131 23.34 2.33 11.98
N ARG A 132 23.63 3.02 10.86
CA ARG A 132 22.96 4.28 10.51
C ARG A 132 21.44 4.16 10.46
N ILE A 133 20.93 3.02 9.98
CA ILE A 133 19.49 2.78 9.84
C ILE A 133 18.86 2.39 11.17
N ARG A 134 19.57 1.58 11.96
CA ARG A 134 19.18 1.23 13.33
C ARG A 134 19.05 2.48 14.20
N TYR A 135 20.01 3.40 14.09
CA TYR A 135 20.01 4.67 14.85
C TYR A 135 18.79 5.55 14.56
N ILE A 136 18.31 5.59 13.31
CA ILE A 136 17.15 6.43 12.91
C ILE A 136 15.82 5.66 12.88
N SER A 137 15.79 4.38 13.26
CA SER A 137 14.57 3.56 13.21
C SER A 137 13.72 3.78 14.47
N ALA A 138 12.44 4.08 14.27
CA ALA A 138 11.47 4.18 15.36
C ALA A 138 10.79 2.81 15.59
N PRO A 139 10.20 2.55 16.78
CA PRO A 139 9.45 1.32 17.02
C PRO A 139 8.34 1.07 15.98
N SER A 140 7.67 2.13 15.51
CA SER A 140 6.65 2.05 14.47
C SER A 140 7.17 1.51 13.13
N ASP A 141 8.47 1.68 12.82
CA ASP A 141 9.09 1.10 11.63
C ASP A 141 9.19 -0.43 11.70
N HIS A 142 9.52 -0.96 12.88
CA HIS A 142 9.60 -2.40 13.09
C HIS A 142 8.20 -3.02 13.15
N LEU A 143 7.26 -2.38 13.86
CA LEU A 143 5.89 -2.87 14.00
C LEU A 143 5.17 -2.95 12.64
N MET A 144 5.37 -2.00 11.74
CA MET A 144 4.73 -2.05 10.43
C MET A 144 5.29 -3.17 9.56
N LEU A 145 6.60 -3.39 9.58
CA LEU A 145 7.21 -4.52 8.86
C LEU A 145 6.78 -5.86 9.47
N ALA A 146 6.74 -5.97 10.79
CA ALA A 146 6.27 -7.16 11.49
C ALA A 146 4.82 -7.49 11.13
N LEU A 147 3.93 -6.49 11.11
CA LEU A 147 2.53 -6.65 10.69
C LEU A 147 2.43 -7.19 9.25
N MET A 148 3.19 -6.61 8.32
CA MET A 148 3.20 -7.05 6.92
C MET A 148 3.75 -8.47 6.75
N VAL A 149 4.82 -8.81 7.48
CA VAL A 149 5.39 -10.16 7.51
C VAL A 149 4.37 -11.15 8.06
N ALA A 150 3.66 -10.80 9.14
CA ALA A 150 2.61 -11.65 9.71
C ALA A 150 1.43 -11.85 8.76
N ILE A 151 1.01 -10.81 8.03
CA ILE A 151 -0.03 -10.92 6.99
C ILE A 151 0.43 -11.85 5.86
N GLY A 152 1.63 -11.62 5.32
CA GLY A 152 2.19 -12.46 4.25
C GLY A 152 2.40 -13.91 4.70
N GLY A 153 2.96 -14.11 5.89
CA GLY A 153 3.22 -15.42 6.49
C GLY A 153 1.94 -16.20 6.76
N SER A 154 0.93 -15.59 7.39
CA SER A 154 -0.36 -16.24 7.59
C SER A 154 -1.06 -16.57 6.27
N GLY A 155 -0.93 -15.73 5.24
CA GLY A 155 -1.42 -16.03 3.89
C GLY A 155 -0.73 -17.24 3.24
N LEU A 156 0.59 -17.36 3.39
CA LEU A 156 1.36 -18.52 2.93
C LEU A 156 0.99 -19.79 3.69
N LEU A 157 0.86 -19.71 5.02
CA LEU A 157 0.42 -20.83 5.86
C LEU A 157 -0.95 -21.35 5.42
N MET A 158 -1.91 -20.46 5.15
CA MET A 158 -3.22 -20.88 4.63
C MET A 158 -3.15 -21.56 3.26
N ARG A 159 -2.20 -21.15 2.40
CA ARG A 159 -2.08 -21.72 1.06
C ARG A 159 -1.39 -23.09 1.06
N PHE A 160 -0.33 -23.23 1.84
CA PHE A 160 0.60 -24.36 1.76
C PHE A 160 0.51 -25.34 2.93
N VAL A 161 -0.06 -24.95 4.07
CA VAL A 161 -0.07 -25.76 5.30
C VAL A 161 -1.51 -26.10 5.72
N ALA A 162 -2.34 -25.10 6.00
CA ALA A 162 -3.69 -25.30 6.53
C ALA A 162 -4.72 -24.57 5.67
N ARG A 163 -5.29 -25.26 4.69
CA ARG A 163 -6.19 -24.68 3.68
C ARG A 163 -7.60 -24.50 4.25
N PRO A 164 -8.10 -23.26 4.42
CA PRO A 164 -9.48 -23.04 4.84
C PRO A 164 -10.46 -23.36 3.69
N ASP A 165 -11.75 -23.41 3.99
CA ASP A 165 -12.80 -23.48 2.97
C ASP A 165 -12.86 -22.17 2.16
N ILE A 166 -12.19 -22.17 1.01
CA ILE A 166 -12.07 -21.03 0.10
C ILE A 166 -13.43 -20.60 -0.47
N LEU A 167 -14.39 -21.52 -0.65
CA LEU A 167 -15.71 -21.18 -1.15
C LEU A 167 -16.49 -20.43 -0.09
N MET A 168 -16.41 -20.88 1.16
CA MET A 168 -17.07 -20.21 2.27
C MET A 168 -16.44 -18.84 2.57
N VAL A 169 -15.11 -18.71 2.50
CA VAL A 169 -14.43 -17.39 2.55
C VAL A 169 -14.92 -16.47 1.43
N LYS A 170 -15.01 -16.97 0.20
CA LYS A 170 -15.47 -16.18 -0.96
C LYS A 170 -16.91 -15.72 -0.77
N ASN A 171 -17.82 -16.63 -0.39
CA ASN A 171 -19.21 -16.30 -0.14
C ASN A 171 -19.34 -15.25 0.97
N TYR A 172 -18.57 -15.37 2.04
CA TYR A 172 -18.51 -14.39 3.11
C TYR A 172 -18.11 -12.99 2.62
N MET A 173 -17.01 -12.88 1.85
CA MET A 173 -16.55 -11.59 1.32
C MET A 173 -17.55 -10.97 0.34
N LEU A 174 -18.15 -11.76 -0.56
CA LEU A 174 -19.21 -11.30 -1.47
C LEU A 174 -20.48 -10.89 -0.71
N GLY A 175 -20.82 -11.60 0.36
CA GLY A 175 -21.91 -11.26 1.26
C GLY A 175 -21.69 -9.88 1.87
N LEU A 176 -20.49 -9.61 2.42
CA LEU A 176 -20.18 -8.31 3.00
C LEU A 176 -20.34 -7.16 2.00
N MET A 177 -19.95 -7.35 0.73
CA MET A 177 -20.16 -6.37 -0.34
C MET A 177 -21.65 -6.10 -0.63
N ARG A 178 -22.52 -7.07 -0.35
CA ARG A 178 -23.98 -7.00 -0.53
C ARG A 178 -24.71 -6.70 0.78
N LEU A 179 -23.99 -6.29 1.82
CA LEU A 179 -24.52 -6.02 3.16
C LEU A 179 -25.24 -7.22 3.79
N ARG A 180 -24.77 -8.45 3.48
CA ARG A 180 -25.29 -9.71 4.00
C ARG A 180 -24.19 -10.50 4.71
N ILE A 181 -24.42 -10.88 5.96
CA ILE A 181 -23.44 -11.63 6.75
C ILE A 181 -23.63 -13.13 6.48
N GLU A 182 -22.71 -13.73 5.73
CA GLU A 182 -22.63 -15.20 5.61
C GLU A 182 -21.86 -15.82 6.77
N GLN A 183 -21.75 -17.15 6.76
CA GLN A 183 -20.89 -17.87 7.69
C GLN A 183 -19.41 -17.71 7.32
N LEU A 184 -18.60 -17.28 8.30
CA LEU A 184 -17.14 -17.26 8.21
C LEU A 184 -16.56 -18.59 8.71
N PRO A 185 -15.55 -19.19 8.03
CA PRO A 185 -14.84 -20.36 8.56
C PRO A 185 -14.10 -20.01 9.85
N SER A 186 -14.13 -20.93 10.82
CA SER A 186 -13.48 -20.75 12.12
C SER A 186 -12.02 -21.24 12.15
N ASP A 187 -11.39 -21.41 10.99
CA ASP A 187 -9.98 -21.81 10.87
C ASP A 187 -9.07 -20.78 11.59
N PRO A 188 -8.28 -21.17 12.60
CA PRO A 188 -7.52 -20.22 13.41
C PRO A 188 -6.58 -19.30 12.61
N ILE A 189 -5.88 -19.85 11.62
CA ILE A 189 -4.94 -19.08 10.79
C ILE A 189 -5.68 -18.06 9.91
N LEU A 190 -6.88 -18.41 9.42
CA LEU A 190 -7.72 -17.47 8.67
C LEU A 190 -8.14 -16.30 9.55
N LEU A 191 -8.62 -16.59 10.76
CA LEU A 191 -9.04 -15.55 11.71
C LEU A 191 -7.88 -14.60 12.04
N VAL A 192 -6.69 -15.14 12.32
CA VAL A 192 -5.47 -14.34 12.53
C VAL A 192 -5.16 -13.49 11.30
N HIS A 193 -5.17 -14.07 10.09
CA HIS A 193 -4.90 -13.33 8.86
C HIS A 193 -5.88 -12.16 8.67
N LEU A 194 -7.18 -12.42 8.81
CA LEU A 194 -8.23 -11.41 8.67
C LEU A 194 -8.12 -10.31 9.74
N GLY A 195 -7.80 -10.68 10.99
CA GLY A 195 -7.57 -9.72 12.08
C GLY A 195 -6.36 -8.83 11.83
N LEU A 196 -5.26 -9.38 11.30
CA LEU A 196 -4.08 -8.60 10.90
C LEU A 196 -4.39 -7.65 9.75
N VAL A 197 -5.16 -8.10 8.75
CA VAL A 197 -5.59 -7.24 7.63
C VAL A 197 -6.51 -6.12 8.12
N ALA A 198 -7.49 -6.41 8.98
CA ALA A 198 -8.32 -5.38 9.58
C ALA A 198 -7.50 -4.38 10.40
N THR A 199 -6.52 -4.86 11.17
CA THR A 199 -5.58 -4.01 11.92
C THR A 199 -4.81 -3.08 10.97
N LEU A 200 -4.28 -3.61 9.88
CA LEU A 200 -3.63 -2.82 8.84
C LEU A 200 -4.56 -1.74 8.30
N MET A 201 -5.80 -2.08 7.91
CA MET A 201 -6.78 -1.13 7.38
C MET A 201 -7.04 0.03 8.35
N ILE A 202 -7.16 -0.28 9.65
CA ILE A 202 -7.40 0.72 10.71
C ILE A 202 -6.21 1.66 10.89
N ILE A 203 -4.98 1.14 10.91
CA ILE A 203 -3.78 1.97 11.17
C ILE A 203 -3.25 2.67 9.91
N PHE A 204 -3.58 2.19 8.71
CA PHE A 204 -3.09 2.73 7.44
C PHE A 204 -3.18 4.27 7.36
N PRO A 205 -4.34 4.93 7.60
CA PRO A 205 -4.49 6.38 7.42
C PRO A 205 -3.75 7.23 8.46
N ILE A 206 -3.18 6.62 9.50
CA ILE A 206 -2.41 7.31 10.55
C ILE A 206 -0.94 6.87 10.58
N SER A 207 -0.49 6.11 9.58
CA SER A 207 0.84 5.50 9.54
C SER A 207 1.72 6.03 8.41
N LYS A 208 2.97 5.57 8.41
CA LYS A 208 3.94 5.81 7.32
C LYS A 208 3.52 5.21 5.97
N LEU A 209 2.47 4.37 5.94
CA LEU A 209 1.92 3.81 4.70
C LEU A 209 1.19 4.84 3.83
N LEU A 210 0.89 6.03 4.37
CA LEU A 210 0.36 7.17 3.61
C LEU A 210 1.29 7.65 2.47
N HIS A 211 2.50 7.13 2.38
CA HIS A 211 3.34 7.34 1.18
C HIS A 211 2.65 6.88 -0.11
N ALA A 212 1.75 5.89 -0.05
CA ALA A 212 1.04 5.37 -1.21
C ALA A 212 0.26 6.47 -1.98
N PRO A 213 -0.66 7.23 -1.35
CA PRO A 213 -1.22 8.43 -1.98
C PRO A 213 -0.27 9.63 -1.93
N GLY A 214 0.58 9.74 -0.90
CA GLY A 214 1.42 10.91 -0.65
C GLY A 214 2.45 11.20 -1.75
N VAL A 215 2.94 10.16 -2.45
CA VAL A 215 3.93 10.33 -3.53
C VAL A 215 3.46 11.29 -4.63
N PHE A 216 2.16 11.30 -4.93
CA PHE A 216 1.57 12.15 -5.98
C PHE A 216 1.51 13.63 -5.61
N PHE A 217 1.59 13.95 -4.32
CA PHE A 217 1.50 15.32 -3.80
C PHE A 217 2.87 15.91 -3.47
N SER A 218 3.96 15.20 -3.75
CA SER A 218 5.32 15.64 -3.43
C SER A 218 5.81 16.74 -4.40
N PRO A 219 6.00 18.00 -3.96
CA PRO A 219 6.41 19.10 -4.84
C PRO A 219 7.76 18.86 -5.52
N THR A 220 8.66 18.13 -4.85
CA THR A 220 9.98 17.79 -5.37
C THR A 220 9.93 16.84 -6.56
N ARG A 221 8.81 16.11 -6.75
CA ARG A 221 8.63 15.08 -7.78
C ARG A 221 7.52 15.37 -8.79
N ASN A 222 6.55 16.21 -8.47
CA ASN A 222 5.40 16.48 -9.33
C ASN A 222 5.40 17.88 -9.98
N GLN A 223 6.47 18.66 -9.80
CA GLN A 223 6.61 19.99 -10.40
C GLN A 223 7.52 19.97 -11.63
N VAL A 224 7.14 20.79 -12.61
CA VAL A 224 7.97 21.17 -13.78
C VAL A 224 9.06 22.14 -13.33
N ASP A 225 10.26 21.96 -13.88
CA ASP A 225 11.38 22.88 -13.73
C ASP A 225 11.23 24.05 -14.71
N ASN A 226 10.51 25.08 -14.26
CA ASN A 226 10.32 26.29 -15.05
C ASN A 226 11.56 27.19 -14.90
N PRO A 227 12.02 27.83 -15.99
CA PRO A 227 13.10 28.80 -15.89
C PRO A 227 12.59 30.08 -15.20
N ARG A 228 13.50 30.96 -14.75
CA ARG A 228 13.17 32.10 -13.87
C ARG A 228 12.22 33.11 -14.54
N GLU A 229 12.22 33.19 -15.87
CA GLU A 229 11.34 34.03 -16.66
C GLU A 229 9.86 33.66 -16.47
N LYS A 230 9.58 32.39 -16.16
CA LYS A 230 8.23 31.92 -15.86
C LYS A 230 7.99 31.92 -14.36
N ARG A 231 7.54 33.08 -13.87
CA ARG A 231 7.21 33.31 -12.46
C ARG A 231 6.13 32.32 -11.96
N HIS A 232 6.45 31.58 -10.90
CA HIS A 232 5.44 30.85 -10.12
C HIS A 232 4.83 31.80 -9.09
N LEU A 233 3.53 32.07 -9.21
CA LEU A 233 2.79 32.88 -8.27
C LEU A 233 1.78 32.01 -7.53
N ALA A 234 1.96 31.87 -6.22
CA ALA A 234 1.02 31.11 -5.40
C ALA A 234 -0.32 31.84 -5.27
N PRO A 235 -1.46 31.13 -5.16
CA PRO A 235 -2.78 31.76 -5.10
C PRO A 235 -2.97 32.78 -3.96
N TRP A 236 -2.27 32.61 -2.84
CA TRP A 236 -2.29 33.59 -1.74
C TRP A 236 -1.47 34.84 -2.06
N ALA A 237 -0.32 34.69 -2.75
CA ALA A 237 0.53 35.80 -3.14
C ALA A 237 -0.14 36.63 -4.25
N ALA A 238 -0.87 35.98 -5.15
CA ALA A 238 -1.68 36.66 -6.17
C ALA A 238 -2.76 37.60 -5.59
N LYS A 239 -3.17 37.39 -4.33
CA LYS A 239 -4.11 38.31 -3.65
C LYS A 239 -3.44 39.58 -3.12
N LEU A 240 -2.12 39.57 -2.94
CA LEU A 240 -1.34 40.72 -2.46
C LEU A 240 -0.92 41.65 -3.62
N GLU A 241 -1.05 41.19 -4.86
CA GLU A 241 -0.74 41.97 -6.08
C GLU A 241 -1.97 42.63 -6.71
N LYS A 242 -3.15 42.47 -6.08
CA LYS A 242 -4.39 43.15 -6.45
C LYS A 242 -4.54 44.43 -5.63
#